data_AF-A0A844F5Y7-F1
#
_entry.id   AF-A0A844F5Y7-F1
#
_cell.length_a   1.000
_cell.length_b   1.000
_cell.length_c   1.000
_cell.angle_alpha   90.00
_cell.angle_beta   90.00
_cell.angle_gamma   90.00
#
_symmetry.space_group_name_H-M   'P 1'
#
loop_
_entity.id
_entity.type
_entity.pdbx_description
1 polymer ?
#
loop_
_entity_poly.entity_id
_entity_poly.type
_entity_poly.pdbx_seq_one_letter_code
_entity_poly.pdbx_strand_id
1 'polypeptide(L)'
;MYAYETIEMSLNYIEQHLNEKIETEKLAKIACLSTFYYQHLFKRLVKKSSPDEYRKSIPMLNTFDKPKLSSRYVMIDENVPLIVGDIVLEIQRKTLRTTETYFGFEKPVNVAKQIPVGESTGIDVPCLYCFKSSK
;
A
#
# COMPACT_ATOMS: atom_id res chain seq x y z
N MET A 1 10.27 -4.16 -5.43
CA MET A 1 8.96 -4.27 -6.08
C MET A 1 8.07 -3.19 -5.48
N TYR A 2 7.72 -2.20 -6.28
CA TYR A 2 7.00 -1.02 -5.84
C TYR A 2 5.48 -1.27 -5.83
N ALA A 3 4.75 -0.52 -5.01
CA ALA A 3 3.30 -0.72 -4.83
C ALA A 3 2.47 -0.50 -6.11
N TYR A 4 2.98 0.24 -7.09
CA TYR A 4 2.31 0.38 -8.39
C TYR A 4 2.59 -0.81 -9.32
N GLU A 5 3.78 -1.42 -9.24
CA GLU A 5 4.15 -2.58 -10.05
C GLU A 5 3.30 -3.79 -9.68
N THR A 6 3.05 -3.99 -8.39
CA THR A 6 2.21 -5.08 -7.88
C THR A 6 0.77 -4.99 -8.41
N ILE A 7 0.20 -3.78 -8.44
CA ILE A 7 -1.14 -3.53 -8.98
C ILE A 7 -1.13 -3.60 -10.51
N GLU A 8 -0.06 -3.19 -11.17
CA GLU A 8 0.05 -3.32 -12.63
C GLU A 8 0.05 -4.79 -13.08
N MET A 9 0.68 -5.68 -12.32
CA MET A 9 0.63 -7.12 -12.59
C MET A 9 -0.78 -7.68 -12.49
N SER A 10 -1.58 -7.25 -11.51
CA SER A 10 -2.96 -7.70 -11.38
C SER A 10 -3.86 -7.12 -12.48
N LEU A 11 -3.63 -5.87 -12.91
CA LEU A 11 -4.34 -5.26 -14.04
C LEU A 11 -4.08 -6.00 -15.34
N ASN A 12 -2.82 -6.33 -15.63
CA ASN A 12 -2.46 -7.14 -16.80
C ASN A 12 -3.18 -8.49 -16.78
N TYR A 13 -3.32 -9.11 -15.61
CA TYR A 13 -4.04 -10.36 -15.47
C TYR A 13 -5.54 -10.23 -15.79
N ILE A 14 -6.19 -9.17 -15.31
CA ILE A 14 -7.61 -8.88 -15.60
C ILE A 14 -7.81 -8.68 -17.12
N GLU A 15 -6.89 -7.98 -17.77
CA GLU A 15 -6.93 -7.72 -19.21
C GLU A 15 -6.77 -8.99 -20.05
N GLN A 16 -6.02 -9.98 -19.57
CA GLN A 16 -5.87 -11.29 -20.24
C GLN A 16 -7.09 -12.21 -20.03
N HIS A 17 -7.89 -11.98 -19.00
CA HIS A 17 -8.98 -12.88 -18.57
C HIS A 17 -10.33 -12.15 -18.50
N LEU A 18 -10.67 -11.37 -19.53
CA LEU A 18 -11.90 -10.56 -19.58
C LEU A 18 -13.21 -11.38 -19.51
N ASN A 19 -13.18 -12.64 -19.95
CA ASN A 19 -14.37 -13.50 -20.04
C ASN A 19 -14.61 -14.32 -18.76
N GLU A 20 -13.68 -14.30 -17.80
CA GLU A 20 -13.77 -15.08 -16.59
C GLU A 20 -14.22 -14.22 -15.41
N LYS A 21 -14.94 -14.84 -14.47
CA LYS A 21 -15.18 -14.21 -13.17
C LYS A 21 -13.90 -14.31 -12.36
N ILE A 22 -13.31 -13.17 -12.01
CA ILE A 22 -12.06 -13.11 -11.27
C ILE A 22 -12.34 -12.71 -9.83
N GLU A 23 -11.94 -13.55 -8.87
CA GLU A 23 -12.05 -13.23 -7.46
C GLU A 23 -10.94 -12.28 -7.01
N THR A 24 -11.28 -11.33 -6.13
CA THR A 24 -10.31 -10.36 -5.57
C THR A 24 -9.16 -11.03 -4.85
N GLU A 25 -9.38 -12.18 -4.22
CA GLU A 25 -8.32 -12.95 -3.56
C GLU A 25 -7.27 -13.46 -4.54
N LYS A 26 -7.68 -13.87 -5.73
CA LYS A 26 -6.76 -14.34 -6.78
C LYS A 26 -5.87 -13.19 -7.25
N LEU A 27 -6.44 -12.00 -7.44
CA LEU A 27 -5.70 -10.80 -7.81
C LEU A 27 -4.74 -10.33 -6.70
N ALA A 28 -5.17 -10.42 -5.45
CA ALA A 28 -4.32 -10.10 -4.30
C ALA A 28 -3.12 -11.06 -4.20
N LYS A 29 -3.34 -12.36 -4.44
CA LYS A 29 -2.26 -13.37 -4.52
C LYS A 29 -1.26 -13.07 -5.64
N ILE A 30 -1.74 -12.70 -6.83
CA ILE A 30 -0.89 -12.32 -7.97
C ILE A 30 -0.06 -11.06 -7.65
N ALA A 31 -0.65 -10.09 -6.96
CA ALA A 31 0.03 -8.88 -6.53
C ALA A 31 0.94 -9.09 -5.30
N CYS A 32 0.97 -10.30 -4.71
CA CYS A 32 1.62 -10.60 -3.44
C CYS A 32 1.17 -9.68 -2.28
N LEU A 33 -0.12 -9.33 -2.23
CA LEU A 33 -0.72 -8.46 -1.20
C LEU A 33 -1.80 -9.22 -0.42
N SER A 34 -2.14 -8.72 0.78
CA SER A 34 -3.36 -9.14 1.46
C SER A 34 -4.60 -8.65 0.70
N THR A 35 -5.71 -9.38 0.77
CA THR A 35 -6.96 -9.05 0.05
C THR A 35 -7.45 -7.64 0.36
N PHE A 36 -7.43 -7.25 1.65
CA PHE A 36 -7.82 -5.91 2.08
C PHE A 36 -6.90 -4.82 1.54
N TYR A 37 -5.58 -5.02 1.64
CA TYR A 37 -4.62 -4.03 1.17
C TYR A 37 -4.68 -3.87 -0.36
N TYR A 38 -4.89 -4.98 -1.08
CA TYR A 38 -5.11 -4.98 -2.52
C TYR A 38 -6.34 -4.13 -2.90
N GLN A 39 -7.50 -4.35 -2.27
CA GLN A 39 -8.72 -3.59 -2.56
C GLN A 39 -8.52 -2.08 -2.31
N HIS A 40 -7.84 -1.72 -1.21
CA HIS A 40 -7.56 -0.33 -0.88
C HIS A 40 -6.63 0.33 -1.92
N LEU A 41 -5.53 -0.34 -2.26
CA LEU A 41 -4.57 0.12 -3.28
C LEU A 41 -5.23 0.25 -4.66
N PHE A 42 -6.00 -0.76 -5.06
CA PHE A 42 -6.70 -0.77 -6.34
C PHE A 42 -7.63 0.44 -6.46
N LYS A 43 -8.46 0.70 -5.44
CA LYS A 43 -9.35 1.86 -5.42
C LYS A 43 -8.59 3.18 -5.51
N ARG A 44 -7.49 3.30 -4.79
CA ARG A 44 -6.65 4.50 -4.77
C ARG A 44 -5.98 4.77 -6.12
N LEU A 45 -5.47 3.73 -6.78
CA LEU A 45 -4.67 3.85 -8.00
C LEU A 45 -5.49 3.86 -9.27
N VAL A 46 -6.41 2.91 -9.38
CA VAL A 46 -7.25 2.68 -10.56
C VAL A 46 -8.46 3.61 -10.56
N LYS A 47 -8.79 4.22 -9.40
CA LYS A 47 -9.99 5.07 -9.21
C LYS A 47 -11.29 4.34 -9.54
N LYS A 48 -11.32 3.02 -9.28
CA LYS A 48 -12.49 2.13 -9.46
C LYS A 48 -12.75 1.37 -8.17
N SER A 49 -14.02 1.10 -7.87
CA SER A 49 -14.41 0.46 -6.61
C SER A 49 -14.07 -1.04 -6.57
N SER A 50 -14.05 -1.70 -7.73
CA SER A 50 -13.79 -3.14 -7.85
C SER A 50 -13.10 -3.52 -9.16
N PRO A 51 -12.40 -4.67 -9.21
CA PRO A 51 -11.87 -5.24 -10.45
C PRO A 51 -12.94 -5.49 -11.51
N ASP A 52 -14.16 -5.85 -11.11
CA ASP A 52 -15.29 -6.05 -12.02
C ASP A 52 -15.78 -4.73 -12.63
N GLU A 53 -15.81 -3.65 -11.85
CA GLU A 53 -16.11 -2.31 -12.38
C GLU A 53 -15.04 -1.86 -13.37
N TYR A 54 -13.77 -2.08 -13.04
CA TYR A 54 -12.66 -1.81 -13.96
C TYR A 54 -12.85 -2.59 -15.27
N ARG A 55 -13.10 -3.90 -15.19
CA ARG A 55 -13.33 -4.77 -16.35
C ARG A 55 -14.46 -4.28 -17.26
N LYS A 56 -15.61 -3.92 -16.68
CA LYS A 56 -16.75 -3.38 -17.44
C LYS A 56 -16.46 -2.00 -18.07
N SER A 57 -15.52 -1.25 -17.51
CA SER A 57 -15.12 0.04 -18.02
C SER A 57 -14.10 -0.01 -19.16
N ILE A 58 -13.59 -1.20 -19.50
CA ILE A 58 -12.68 -1.39 -20.63
C ILE A 58 -13.52 -1.35 -21.92
N PRO A 59 -13.41 -0.31 -22.77
CA PRO A 59 -14.09 -0.29 -24.06
C PRO A 59 -13.54 -1.40 -24.97
N MET A 60 -14.41 -2.03 -25.77
CA MET A 60 -14.02 -2.91 -26.88
C MET A 60 -13.43 -2.08 -28.04
N LEU A 61 -12.28 -1.45 -27.81
CA LEU A 61 -11.51 -0.76 -28.84
C LEU A 61 -10.16 -1.46 -29.02
N ASN A 62 -9.67 -1.49 -30.26
CA ASN A 62 -8.32 -1.98 -30.59
C ASN A 62 -7.20 -1.11 -29.96
N THR A 63 -7.54 0.09 -29.50
CA THR A 63 -6.64 1.04 -28.83
C THR A 63 -7.26 1.44 -27.50
N PHE A 64 -6.83 0.81 -26.42
CA PHE A 64 -7.27 1.11 -25.05
C PHE A 64 -6.19 1.92 -24.32
N ASP A 65 -6.59 3.03 -23.70
CA ASP A 65 -5.71 3.84 -22.85
C ASP A 65 -5.56 3.21 -21.47
N LYS A 66 -4.48 2.42 -21.31
CA LYS A 66 -4.11 1.82 -20.02
C LYS A 66 -3.83 2.91 -18.98
N PRO A 67 -4.36 2.79 -17.74
CA PRO A 67 -4.05 3.74 -16.68
C PRO A 67 -2.54 3.73 -16.38
N LYS A 68 -1.85 4.83 -16.68
CA LYS A 68 -0.44 5.03 -16.33
C LYS A 68 -0.27 5.25 -14.82
N LEU A 69 -0.07 4.15 -14.09
CA LEU A 69 0.14 4.17 -12.64
C LEU A 69 1.51 4.78 -12.24
N SER A 70 2.52 4.62 -13.10
CA SER A 70 3.88 5.14 -12.88
C SER A 70 3.94 6.67 -12.80
N SER A 71 3.05 7.38 -13.47
CA SER A 71 3.07 8.85 -13.53
C SER A 71 2.63 9.56 -12.25
N ARG A 72 2.16 8.81 -11.23
CA ARG A 72 1.67 9.38 -9.95
C ARG A 72 2.55 9.06 -8.75
N TYR A 73 3.63 8.31 -8.95
CA TYR A 73 4.57 7.95 -7.90
C TYR A 73 5.88 8.69 -8.13
N VAL A 74 6.37 9.37 -7.08
CA VAL A 74 7.76 9.80 -7.02
C VAL A 74 8.52 8.69 -6.34
N MET A 75 9.52 8.15 -7.03
CA MET A 75 10.46 7.20 -6.45
C MET A 75 11.26 7.96 -5.39
N ILE A 76 11.18 7.51 -4.14
CA ILE A 76 12.00 8.05 -3.06
C ILE A 76 13.15 7.10 -2.78
N ASP A 77 14.34 7.66 -2.65
CA ASP A 77 15.54 6.94 -2.24
C ASP A 77 15.89 7.27 -0.79
N GLU A 78 16.67 6.39 -0.16
CA GLU A 78 17.22 6.65 1.17
C GLU A 78 18.14 7.89 1.14
N ASN A 79 18.00 8.76 2.14
CA ASN A 79 18.72 10.04 2.27
C ASN A 79 18.39 11.10 1.21
N VAL A 80 17.25 10.98 0.53
CA VAL A 80 16.72 12.03 -0.36
C VAL A 80 15.47 12.65 0.29
N PRO A 81 15.48 13.95 0.63
CA PRO A 81 14.31 14.59 1.22
C PRO A 81 13.22 14.79 0.16
N LEU A 82 12.03 14.25 0.44
CA LEU A 82 10.82 14.47 -0.35
C LEU A 82 10.00 15.59 0.30
N ILE A 83 9.77 16.67 -0.45
CA ILE A 83 8.93 17.79 -0.01
C ILE A 83 7.55 17.65 -0.65
N VAL A 84 6.51 17.52 0.16
CA VAL A 84 5.11 17.46 -0.31
C VAL A 84 4.23 18.37 0.54
N GLY A 85 3.68 19.41 -0.09
CA GLY A 85 2.97 20.48 0.63
C GLY A 85 3.91 21.16 1.62
N ASP A 86 3.53 21.17 2.90
CA ASP A 86 4.31 21.75 3.99
C ASP A 86 5.08 20.69 4.82
N ILE A 87 5.23 19.47 4.31
CA ILE A 87 5.91 18.35 4.99
C ILE A 87 7.19 17.98 4.24
N VAL A 88 8.28 17.80 5.00
CA VAL A 88 9.54 17.20 4.51
C VAL A 88 9.64 15.78 5.05
N LEU A 89 9.72 14.80 4.14
CA LEU A 89 9.87 13.38 4.46
C LEU A 89 11.27 12.93 4.04
N GLU A 90 12.09 12.49 4.99
CA GLU A 90 13.40 11.88 4.73
C GLU A 90 13.46 10.50 5.38
N ILE A 91 13.88 9.50 4.61
CA ILE A 91 14.05 8.13 5.10
C ILE A 91 15.54 7.84 5.19
N GLN A 92 16.02 7.49 6.39
CA GLN A 92 17.40 7.10 6.63
C GLN A 92 17.45 5.68 7.20
N ARG A 93 18.37 4.86 6.69
CA ARG A 93 18.69 3.54 7.26
C ARG A 93 20.01 3.61 8.01
N LYS A 94 20.02 3.20 9.28
CA LYS A 94 21.25 3.15 10.10
C LYS A 94 21.46 1.74 10.65
N THR A 95 22.68 1.24 10.53
CA THR A 95 23.11 -0.01 11.18
C THR A 95 23.82 0.33 12.48
N LEU A 96 23.30 -0.17 13.59
CA LEU A 96 23.87 0.05 14.91
C LEU A 96 25.06 -0.89 15.13
N ARG A 97 26.27 -0.31 15.29
CA ARG A 97 27.49 -1.07 15.62
C ARG A 97 27.66 -1.27 17.13
N THR A 98 27.04 -0.40 17.90
CA THR A 98 27.02 -0.43 19.35
C THR A 98 25.58 -0.57 19.82
N THR A 99 25.38 -1.28 20.91
CA THR A 99 24.05 -1.40 21.54
C THR A 99 23.54 -0.01 21.92
N GLU A 100 22.42 0.39 21.34
CA GLU A 100 21.69 1.59 21.76
C GLU A 100 20.52 1.20 22.66
N THR A 101 20.34 1.93 23.75
CA THR A 101 19.22 1.72 24.67
C THR A 101 18.05 2.61 24.25
N TYR A 102 16.89 2.00 24.07
CA TYR A 102 15.63 2.67 23.81
C TYR A 102 14.73 2.52 25.02
N PHE A 103 14.08 3.59 25.43
CA PHE A 103 13.04 3.55 26.44
C PHE A 103 11.70 3.61 25.73
N GLY A 104 10.77 2.76 26.12
CA GLY A 104 9.44 2.81 25.55
C GLY A 104 8.34 2.74 26.58
N PHE A 105 7.19 3.30 26.22
CA PHE A 105 5.96 3.06 26.95
C PHE A 105 5.27 1.87 26.30
N GLU A 106 5.15 0.79 27.07
CA GLU A 106 4.28 -0.33 26.74
C GLU A 106 2.94 -0.11 27.43
N LYS A 107 1.85 -0.13 26.66
CA LYS A 107 0.50 -0.06 27.19
C LYS A 107 -0.24 -1.32 26.74
N PRO A 108 -0.87 -2.09 27.65
CA PRO A 108 -1.74 -3.17 27.24
C PRO A 108 -2.91 -2.56 26.46
N VAL A 109 -2.98 -2.86 25.16
CA VAL A 109 -4.07 -2.40 24.31
C VAL A 109 -5.15 -3.47 24.35
N ASN A 110 -6.39 -3.07 24.62
CA ASN A 110 -7.51 -3.98 24.51
C ASN A 110 -7.71 -4.33 23.03
N VAL A 111 -7.60 -5.61 22.68
CA VAL A 111 -7.73 -6.12 21.30
C VAL A 111 -9.05 -5.68 20.65
N ALA A 112 -10.13 -5.56 21.42
CA ALA A 112 -11.43 -5.07 20.92
C ALA A 112 -11.44 -3.56 20.60
N LYS A 113 -10.45 -2.81 21.07
CA LYS A 113 -10.22 -1.39 20.74
C LYS A 113 -9.16 -1.18 19.66
N GLN A 114 -8.42 -2.23 19.30
CA GLN A 114 -7.53 -2.18 18.15
C GLN A 114 -8.35 -2.29 16.88
N ILE A 115 -7.92 -1.59 15.85
CA ILE A 115 -8.56 -1.71 14.54
C ILE A 115 -8.15 -3.07 13.99
N PRO A 116 -9.09 -4.00 13.75
CA PRO A 116 -8.76 -5.29 13.18
C PRO A 116 -8.09 -5.08 11.82
N VAL A 117 -7.03 -5.83 11.56
CA VAL A 117 -6.24 -5.69 10.33
C VAL A 117 -7.16 -5.82 9.12
N GLY A 118 -7.38 -4.71 8.42
CA GLY A 118 -8.17 -4.66 7.19
C GLY A 118 -9.61 -4.18 7.32
N GLU A 119 -10.22 -4.11 8.52
CA GLU A 119 -11.67 -3.85 8.60
C GLU A 119 -12.07 -2.37 8.49
N SER A 120 -11.25 -1.43 8.97
CA SER A 120 -11.56 0.01 8.87
C SER A 120 -10.32 0.89 8.87
N THR A 121 -10.44 2.13 8.38
CA THR A 121 -9.41 3.17 8.51
C THR A 121 -9.66 3.97 9.78
N GLY A 122 -8.66 4.11 10.64
CA GLY A 122 -8.76 4.92 11.86
C GLY A 122 -7.39 5.13 12.51
N ILE A 123 -7.38 5.89 13.61
CA ILE A 123 -6.19 6.07 14.43
C ILE A 123 -6.09 4.84 15.33
N ASP A 124 -5.18 3.93 15.01
CA ASP A 124 -4.91 2.78 15.87
C ASP A 124 -4.26 3.27 17.17
N VAL A 125 -4.48 2.55 18.27
CA VAL A 125 -3.85 2.88 19.54
C VAL A 125 -2.46 2.26 19.52
N PRO A 126 -1.38 3.06 19.42
CA PRO A 126 -0.03 2.53 19.35
C PRO A 126 0.27 1.70 20.58
N CYS A 127 0.67 0.46 20.31
CA CYS A 127 1.01 -0.54 21.32
C CYS A 127 2.41 -0.33 21.92
N LEU A 128 3.29 0.37 21.20
CA LEU A 128 4.66 0.64 21.63
C LEU A 128 5.14 1.99 21.08
N TYR A 129 5.55 2.88 21.98
CA TYR A 129 6.32 4.07 21.62
C TYR A 129 7.73 3.91 22.16
N CYS A 130 8.74 3.91 21.28
CA CYS A 130 10.14 3.86 21.67
C CYS A 130 10.80 5.21 21.41
N PHE A 131 11.44 5.76 22.43
CA PHE A 131 12.27 6.96 22.38
C PHE A 131 13.74 6.54 22.51
N LYS A 132 14.58 7.12 21.65
CA LYS A 132 16.02 6.94 21.76
C LYS A 132 16.49 7.61 23.04
N SER A 133 17.20 6.87 23.90
CA SER A 133 17.86 7.47 25.06
C SER A 133 18.98 8.39 24.57
N SER A 134 18.87 9.70 24.84
CA SER A 134 20.01 10.60 24.68
C SER A 134 20.83 10.49 25.97
N LYS A 135 22.08 10.05 25.85
CA LYS A 135 23.09 10.42 26.85
C LYS A 135 23.45 11.89 26.67
#